data_AF-A0ABD6ETN9-F1
#
_entry.id   AF-A0ABD6ETN9-F1
#
_cell.length_a   1.000
_cell.length_b   1.000
_cell.length_c   1.000
_cell.angle_alpha   90.00
_cell.angle_beta   90.00
_cell.angle_gamma   90.00
#
_symmetry.space_group_name_H-M   'P 1'
#
loop_
_entity.id
_entity.type
_entity.pdbx_description
1 polymer ?
#
loop_
_entity_poly.entity_id
_entity_poly.type
_entity_poly.pdbx_seq_one_letter_code
_entity_poly.pdbx_strand_id
1 'polypeptide(L)'
;MTGPQCPYIILTACAQSHSFDERRITVPQSEEDAIRIGRAVARWKPSPDNAIFDCKVLSRNHAVLWYEEGCFLLKDTKSSNGTFINSKRLSRSAEESEPRPIYSGDILQFGVDIVEGPSKGMGEVIHGCIVAMIRLFDDKGEEVLTPESPLSVGVKDCYSNLINPSSIIDSHQLFQLQQYVKEAVYRENVLYHKVNTLEDVLLSAEQATEGSWQALISEDRLLSRIEMLEGQLAMHSKNLNNDKVREEMEDLLSDKNRFENCTKETIRRTEEEKCELRQRLSDVERSLLKTEEETATLKRKATDMEAELMSYVTMNAAFSEELLQARRILSNLGILRNKHSNLLPNSRKEIPSRESSKEERAEEYRVSEINRTDLKKYEEIQRENEELKASINALKAQLCDIKKWNDLHHGGFHQCPAMEFMSDETKKMVCSNTESKPNNLSGSQNCGQPMNVKCVSNIVHVEPLGAARSTHTELHISPDNSNFTSNTDVRSSSSLDYDFSTLVLCTMPFFAVTYFFTSQVFKSFITTGRPKSE
;
A
#
# COMPACT_ATOMS: atom_id res chain seq x y z
N MET A 1 -37.12 -16.22 18.25
CA MET A 1 -36.66 -17.15 19.30
C MET A 1 -35.18 -17.38 19.09
N THR A 2 -34.35 -16.50 19.61
CA THR A 2 -32.89 -16.74 19.68
C THR A 2 -32.65 -17.66 20.87
N GLY A 3 -32.04 -18.81 20.64
CA GLY A 3 -31.67 -19.74 21.72
C GLY A 3 -30.78 -19.06 22.76
N PRO A 4 -30.61 -19.66 23.95
CA PRO A 4 -29.72 -19.12 24.97
C PRO A 4 -28.32 -18.93 24.37
N GLN A 5 -27.85 -17.69 24.29
CA GLN A 5 -26.48 -17.41 23.88
C GLN A 5 -25.60 -17.64 25.11
N CYS A 6 -24.58 -18.47 24.97
CA CYS A 6 -23.64 -18.73 26.05
C CYS A 6 -22.60 -17.60 26.11
N PRO A 7 -22.23 -17.11 27.30
CA PRO A 7 -21.18 -16.12 27.43
C PRO A 7 -19.87 -16.67 26.85
N TYR A 8 -19.07 -15.80 26.24
CA TYR A 8 -17.82 -16.22 25.61
C TYR A 8 -16.73 -15.16 25.79
N ILE A 9 -15.48 -15.60 25.67
CA ILE A 9 -14.30 -14.74 25.77
C ILE A 9 -13.49 -14.82 24.49
N ILE A 10 -12.76 -13.73 24.21
CA ILE A 10 -11.76 -13.68 23.15
C ILE A 10 -10.41 -13.39 23.79
N LEU A 11 -9.43 -14.26 23.55
CA LEU A 11 -8.05 -14.11 24.00
C LEU A 11 -7.16 -13.77 22.82
N THR A 12 -6.56 -12.58 22.83
CA THR A 12 -5.66 -12.12 21.77
C THR A 12 -4.24 -11.99 22.33
N ALA A 13 -3.25 -12.60 21.67
CA ALA A 13 -1.86 -12.60 22.11
C ALA A 13 -1.24 -11.18 22.08
N CYS A 14 -0.61 -10.76 23.17
CA CYS A 14 0.23 -9.55 23.23
C CYS A 14 1.63 -9.85 22.70
N ALA A 15 2.42 -8.88 22.21
CA ALA A 15 3.69 -9.22 21.55
C ALA A 15 4.81 -9.70 22.49
N GLN A 16 4.68 -9.48 23.80
CA GLN A 16 5.56 -10.09 24.82
C GLN A 16 5.18 -11.55 25.14
N SER A 17 4.08 -12.05 24.58
CA SER A 17 3.63 -13.43 24.76
C SER A 17 4.42 -14.40 23.91
N HIS A 18 4.61 -15.61 24.43
CA HIS A 18 4.79 -16.80 23.63
C HIS A 18 3.63 -16.91 22.62
N SER A 19 3.95 -17.22 21.37
CA SER A 19 3.00 -17.16 20.25
C SER A 19 1.84 -18.13 20.41
N PHE A 20 0.61 -17.65 20.23
CA PHE A 20 -0.59 -18.46 20.10
C PHE A 20 -1.63 -17.74 19.23
N ASP A 21 -2.49 -18.49 18.54
CA ASP A 21 -3.56 -17.93 17.72
C ASP A 21 -4.70 -17.40 18.58
N GLU A 22 -5.38 -16.34 18.11
CA GLU A 22 -6.56 -15.79 18.80
C GLU A 22 -7.61 -16.88 19.08
N ARG A 23 -8.18 -16.86 20.29
CA ARG A 23 -9.10 -17.91 20.75
C ARG A 23 -10.43 -17.35 21.14
N ARG A 24 -11.50 -18.00 20.69
CA ARG A 24 -12.88 -17.69 21.07
C ARG A 24 -13.45 -18.86 21.85
N ILE A 25 -13.64 -18.66 23.15
CA ILE A 25 -13.91 -19.75 24.09
C ILE A 25 -15.26 -19.50 24.76
N THR A 26 -16.15 -20.48 24.72
CA THR A 26 -17.45 -20.40 25.42
C THR A 26 -17.24 -20.66 26.91
N VAL A 27 -17.77 -19.77 27.75
CA VAL A 27 -17.62 -19.83 29.21
C VAL A 27 -18.85 -20.48 29.84
N PRO A 28 -18.67 -21.52 30.68
CA PRO A 28 -19.77 -22.12 31.44
C PRO A 28 -20.14 -21.28 32.65
N GLN A 29 -21.37 -21.48 33.14
CA GLN A 29 -21.97 -20.70 34.23
C GLN A 29 -21.76 -21.31 35.63
N SER A 30 -20.83 -22.25 35.78
CA SER A 30 -20.54 -22.98 37.02
C SER A 30 -19.03 -23.14 37.23
N GLU A 31 -18.57 -23.13 38.49
CA GLU A 31 -17.15 -23.40 38.81
C GLU A 31 -16.77 -24.86 38.49
N GLU A 32 -17.71 -25.81 38.63
CA GLU A 32 -17.45 -27.24 38.38
C GLU A 32 -17.06 -27.54 36.93
N ASP A 33 -17.64 -26.80 35.98
CA ASP A 33 -17.37 -26.95 34.55
C ASP A 33 -16.38 -25.89 34.02
N ALA A 34 -15.73 -25.11 34.90
CA ALA A 34 -14.89 -23.98 34.53
C ALA A 34 -13.88 -24.29 33.41
N ILE A 35 -13.65 -23.30 32.54
CA ILE A 35 -12.64 -23.40 31.49
C ILE A 35 -11.28 -23.56 32.14
N ARG A 36 -10.57 -24.60 31.74
CA ARG A 36 -9.21 -24.85 32.20
C ARG A 36 -8.19 -24.14 31.33
N ILE A 37 -7.40 -23.29 31.98
CA ILE A 37 -6.24 -22.62 31.40
C ILE A 37 -4.98 -23.39 31.80
N GLY A 38 -4.16 -23.78 30.82
CA GLY A 38 -2.92 -24.49 31.14
C GLY A 38 -2.16 -25.03 29.95
N ARG A 39 -1.12 -25.82 30.24
CA ARG A 39 -0.23 -26.40 29.24
C ARG A 39 -0.83 -27.62 28.54
N ALA A 40 -0.56 -27.73 27.24
CA ALA A 40 -0.87 -28.89 26.41
C ALA A 40 -0.35 -30.20 27.02
N VAL A 41 -1.17 -31.24 26.92
CA VAL A 41 -0.85 -32.62 27.34
C VAL A 41 -1.46 -33.59 26.33
N ALA A 42 -1.06 -34.87 26.35
CA ALA A 42 -1.55 -35.86 25.37
C ALA A 42 -3.08 -35.91 25.23
N ARG A 43 -3.82 -35.67 26.33
CA ARG A 43 -5.29 -35.62 26.36
C ARG A 43 -5.89 -34.30 25.90
N TRP A 44 -5.18 -33.18 26.06
CA TRP A 44 -5.70 -31.82 25.84
C TRP A 44 -4.75 -31.07 24.92
N LYS A 45 -5.15 -30.91 23.66
CA LYS A 45 -4.39 -30.20 22.63
C LYS A 45 -4.85 -28.74 22.52
N PRO A 46 -3.97 -27.81 22.13
CA PRO A 46 -4.36 -26.45 21.78
C PRO A 46 -5.41 -26.45 20.69
N SER A 47 -6.43 -25.61 20.85
CA SER A 47 -7.53 -25.43 19.89
C SER A 47 -8.06 -24.00 19.99
N PRO A 48 -8.60 -23.41 18.90
CA PRO A 48 -9.16 -22.04 18.93
C PRO A 48 -10.35 -21.87 19.89
N ASP A 49 -10.96 -22.97 20.33
CA ASP A 49 -12.13 -23.00 21.24
C ASP A 49 -11.76 -23.34 22.70
N ASN A 50 -10.48 -23.43 23.06
CA ASN A 50 -10.03 -23.75 24.42
C ASN A 50 -8.88 -22.86 24.91
N ALA A 51 -8.58 -22.90 26.21
CA ALA A 51 -7.47 -22.14 26.81
C ALA A 51 -6.22 -23.01 27.09
N ILE A 52 -5.92 -23.97 26.21
CA ILE A 52 -4.76 -24.87 26.34
C ILE A 52 -3.60 -24.42 25.45
N PHE A 53 -2.45 -24.09 26.04
CA PHE A 53 -1.30 -23.51 25.34
C PHE A 53 -0.14 -24.49 25.26
N ASP A 54 0.58 -24.52 24.14
CA ASP A 54 1.83 -25.28 24.03
C ASP A 54 3.01 -24.46 24.57
N CYS A 55 2.98 -24.17 25.88
CA CYS A 55 3.95 -23.28 26.51
C CYS A 55 4.60 -23.96 27.72
N LYS A 56 5.93 -24.11 27.69
CA LYS A 56 6.70 -24.85 28.71
C LYS A 56 6.56 -24.25 30.11
N VAL A 57 6.49 -22.92 30.21
CA VAL A 57 6.42 -22.21 31.50
C VAL A 57 5.03 -22.26 32.16
N LEU A 58 4.00 -22.76 31.46
CA LEU A 58 2.68 -22.97 32.02
C LEU A 58 2.59 -24.30 32.79
N SER A 59 1.75 -24.29 33.82
CA SER A 59 1.35 -25.48 34.56
C SER A 59 0.25 -26.22 33.77
N ARG A 60 0.13 -27.53 33.94
CA ARG A 60 -0.94 -28.32 33.29
C ARG A 60 -2.35 -27.88 33.72
N ASN A 61 -2.49 -27.47 34.99
CA ASN A 61 -3.65 -26.81 35.55
C ASN A 61 -3.09 -25.49 36.09
N HIS A 62 -3.21 -24.40 35.33
CA HIS A 62 -2.59 -23.14 35.70
C HIS A 62 -3.62 -22.20 36.34
N ALA A 63 -4.74 -22.01 35.65
CA ALA A 63 -5.86 -21.23 36.14
C ALA A 63 -7.19 -21.82 35.64
N VAL A 64 -8.29 -21.36 36.23
CA VAL A 64 -9.64 -21.67 35.78
C VAL A 64 -10.46 -20.39 35.64
N LEU A 65 -11.37 -20.38 34.66
CA LEU A 65 -12.23 -19.24 34.34
C LEU A 65 -13.67 -19.70 34.16
N TRP A 66 -14.60 -19.05 34.85
CA TRP A 66 -16.04 -19.30 34.74
C TRP A 66 -16.82 -17.99 34.82
N TYR A 67 -18.11 -18.07 34.52
CA TYR A 67 -19.03 -16.95 34.61
C TYR A 67 -20.06 -17.22 35.71
N GLU A 68 -20.22 -16.30 36.65
CA GLU A 68 -21.15 -16.45 37.78
C GLU A 68 -21.71 -15.09 38.18
N GLU A 69 -23.01 -15.02 38.47
CA GLU A 69 -23.70 -13.80 38.92
C GLU A 69 -23.44 -12.55 38.04
N GLY A 70 -23.26 -12.72 36.73
CA GLY A 70 -23.00 -11.61 35.82
C GLY A 70 -21.53 -11.21 35.70
N CYS A 71 -20.62 -11.90 36.38
CA CYS A 71 -19.19 -11.59 36.42
C CYS A 71 -18.35 -12.74 35.87
N PHE A 72 -17.30 -12.42 35.10
CA PHE A 72 -16.26 -13.38 34.76
C PHE A 72 -15.24 -13.45 35.89
N LEU A 73 -14.98 -14.66 36.39
CA LEU A 73 -14.07 -14.90 37.50
C LEU A 73 -12.86 -15.70 37.00
N LEU A 74 -11.67 -15.28 37.44
CA LEU A 74 -10.40 -15.97 37.20
C LEU A 74 -9.78 -16.40 38.52
N LYS A 75 -9.32 -17.64 38.57
CA LYS A 75 -8.69 -18.24 39.76
C LYS A 75 -7.42 -18.99 39.39
N ASP A 76 -6.34 -18.72 40.12
CA ASP A 76 -5.08 -19.46 40.00
C ASP A 76 -5.18 -20.79 40.75
N THR A 77 -4.88 -21.90 40.08
CA THR A 77 -4.97 -23.25 40.65
C THR A 77 -3.60 -23.78 41.11
N LYS A 78 -2.91 -23.02 41.97
CA LYS A 78 -1.56 -23.36 42.50
C LYS A 78 -0.51 -23.45 41.39
N SER A 79 -0.52 -22.48 40.49
CA SER A 79 0.45 -22.40 39.41
C SER A 79 1.89 -22.22 39.96
N SER A 80 2.86 -22.82 39.27
CA SER A 80 4.27 -22.74 39.70
C SER A 80 4.84 -21.34 39.48
N ASN A 81 4.51 -20.74 38.34
CA ASN A 81 5.06 -19.47 37.88
C ASN A 81 4.11 -18.27 38.08
N GLY A 82 2.90 -18.50 38.61
CA GLY A 82 1.93 -17.45 38.93
C GLY A 82 1.04 -17.02 37.77
N THR A 83 -0.18 -16.60 38.11
CA THR A 83 -1.11 -15.87 37.26
C THR A 83 -1.17 -14.40 37.64
N PHE A 84 -1.23 -13.51 36.66
CA PHE A 84 -1.23 -12.06 36.83
C PHE A 84 -2.36 -11.42 36.02
N ILE A 85 -3.00 -10.41 36.60
CA ILE A 85 -3.98 -9.54 35.93
C ILE A 85 -3.41 -8.13 35.98
N ASN A 86 -3.25 -7.46 34.84
CA ASN A 86 -2.70 -6.10 34.73
C ASN A 86 -1.38 -5.95 35.55
N SER A 87 -0.46 -6.90 35.36
CA SER A 87 0.83 -7.00 36.07
C SER A 87 0.75 -7.22 37.59
N LYS A 88 -0.44 -7.43 38.16
CA LYS A 88 -0.64 -7.76 39.57
C LYS A 88 -0.87 -9.26 39.76
N ARG A 89 -0.04 -9.90 40.57
CA ARG A 89 -0.15 -11.34 40.86
C ARG A 89 -1.40 -11.68 41.69
N LEU A 90 -2.01 -12.83 41.40
CA LEU A 90 -3.20 -13.32 42.10
C LEU A 90 -2.91 -13.95 43.47
N SER A 91 -1.95 -14.87 43.52
CA SER A 91 -1.55 -15.61 44.73
C SER A 91 -0.02 -15.65 44.90
N ARG A 92 0.47 -16.18 46.02
CA ARG A 92 1.88 -16.54 46.18
C ARG A 92 2.19 -17.81 45.39
N SER A 93 3.47 -18.12 45.21
CA SER A 93 3.88 -19.25 44.36
C SER A 93 3.38 -20.57 44.94
N ALA A 94 2.77 -21.41 44.09
CA ALA A 94 2.16 -22.68 44.46
C ALA A 94 1.00 -22.60 45.48
N GLU A 95 0.42 -21.41 45.68
CA GLU A 95 -0.80 -21.20 46.47
C GLU A 95 -1.99 -20.93 45.55
N GLU A 96 -3.17 -21.40 45.97
CA GLU A 96 -4.43 -21.16 45.25
C GLU A 96 -4.89 -19.72 45.52
N SER A 97 -5.37 -19.03 44.49
CA SER A 97 -5.92 -17.68 44.68
C SER A 97 -7.40 -17.74 45.04
N GLU A 98 -7.89 -16.67 45.67
CA GLU A 98 -9.32 -16.38 45.67
C GLU A 98 -9.79 -16.06 44.23
N PRO A 99 -11.06 -16.37 43.88
CA PRO A 99 -11.66 -15.92 42.63
C PRO A 99 -11.58 -14.39 42.50
N ARG A 100 -11.05 -13.89 41.39
CA ARG A 100 -11.04 -12.44 41.10
C ARG A 100 -11.86 -12.12 39.85
N PRO A 101 -12.69 -11.06 39.90
CA PRO A 101 -13.39 -10.60 38.72
C PRO A 101 -12.40 -10.03 37.70
N ILE A 102 -12.66 -10.29 36.42
CA ILE A 102 -11.93 -9.75 35.27
C ILE A 102 -12.88 -8.95 34.37
N TYR A 103 -12.32 -7.99 33.63
CA TYR A 103 -13.07 -7.10 32.75
C TYR A 103 -12.54 -7.11 31.32
N SER A 104 -13.36 -6.72 30.34
CA SER A 104 -12.90 -6.55 28.96
C SER A 104 -11.80 -5.50 28.88
N GLY A 105 -10.71 -5.84 28.20
CA GLY A 105 -9.49 -5.04 28.09
C GLY A 105 -8.40 -5.39 29.09
N ASP A 106 -8.65 -6.26 30.08
CA ASP A 106 -7.62 -6.72 31.00
C ASP A 106 -6.52 -7.51 30.30
N ILE A 107 -5.30 -7.39 30.82
CA ILE A 107 -4.14 -8.17 30.37
C ILE A 107 -3.90 -9.30 31.35
N LEU A 108 -4.08 -10.53 30.87
CA LEU A 108 -3.83 -11.76 31.60
C LEU A 108 -2.44 -12.28 31.26
N GLN A 109 -1.63 -12.54 32.27
CA GLN A 109 -0.32 -13.16 32.11
C GLN A 109 -0.25 -14.47 32.90
N PHE A 110 0.17 -15.53 32.23
CA PHE A 110 0.34 -16.87 32.79
C PHE A 110 1.81 -17.25 32.74
N GLY A 111 2.42 -17.33 33.92
CA GLY A 111 3.85 -17.60 34.10
C GLY A 111 4.76 -16.39 33.89
N VAL A 112 6.06 -16.66 34.00
CA VAL A 112 7.15 -15.70 33.80
C VAL A 112 8.18 -16.32 32.87
N ASP A 113 8.93 -15.48 32.15
CA ASP A 113 9.95 -15.95 31.21
C ASP A 113 11.06 -16.68 31.95
N ILE A 114 11.41 -17.88 31.46
CA ILE A 114 12.47 -18.71 32.03
C ILE A 114 13.62 -18.75 31.05
N VAL A 115 14.77 -18.27 31.49
CA VAL A 115 16.04 -18.40 30.78
C VAL A 115 16.68 -19.73 31.17
N GLU A 116 16.81 -20.65 30.22
CA GLU A 116 17.61 -21.85 30.41
C GLU A 116 19.05 -21.58 29.96
N GLY A 117 20.00 -21.90 30.85
CA GLY A 117 21.43 -21.79 30.56
C GLY A 117 21.87 -22.65 29.36
N PRO A 118 23.09 -22.40 28.83
CA PRO A 118 23.56 -23.03 27.59
C PRO A 118 23.51 -24.55 27.70
N SER A 119 22.59 -25.16 26.97
CA SER A 119 22.44 -26.61 26.91
C SER A 119 23.32 -27.14 25.78
N LYS A 120 24.41 -27.83 26.14
CA LYS A 120 25.34 -28.58 25.26
C LYS A 120 25.33 -28.13 23.78
N GLY A 121 25.94 -26.97 23.50
CA GLY A 121 26.21 -26.51 22.14
C GLY A 121 25.13 -25.64 21.49
N MET A 122 23.98 -25.43 22.14
CA MET A 122 23.01 -24.39 21.77
C MET A 122 23.11 -23.24 22.77
N GLY A 123 23.05 -22.00 22.28
CA GLY A 123 23.12 -20.78 23.09
C GLY A 123 22.00 -20.68 24.14
N GLU A 124 21.90 -19.53 24.80
CA GLU A 124 20.85 -19.25 25.78
C GLU A 124 19.45 -19.40 25.16
N VAL A 125 18.59 -20.22 25.77
CA VAL A 125 17.22 -20.48 25.27
C VAL A 125 16.23 -19.86 26.25
N ILE A 126 15.49 -18.86 25.79
CA ILE A 126 14.43 -18.19 26.57
C ILE A 126 13.09 -18.85 26.26
N HIS A 127 12.42 -19.35 27.30
CA HIS A 127 11.05 -19.84 27.22
C HIS A 127 10.08 -18.75 27.68
N GLY A 128 9.38 -18.14 26.72
CA GLY A 128 8.43 -17.04 27.00
C GLY A 128 7.13 -17.48 27.69
N CYS A 129 6.54 -16.58 28.46
CA CYS A 129 5.23 -16.73 29.12
C CYS A 129 4.05 -16.38 28.22
N ILE A 130 2.82 -16.72 28.62
CA ILE A 130 1.62 -16.36 27.86
C ILE A 130 1.08 -15.02 28.37
N VAL A 131 0.94 -14.04 27.49
CA VAL A 131 0.36 -12.72 27.77
C VAL A 131 -0.76 -12.45 26.78
N ALA A 132 -1.99 -12.29 27.28
CA ALA A 132 -3.18 -12.16 26.46
C ALA A 132 -4.03 -10.97 26.90
N MET A 133 -4.52 -10.19 25.95
CA MET A 133 -5.61 -9.25 26.17
C MET A 133 -6.92 -10.01 26.08
N ILE A 134 -7.80 -9.83 27.08
CA ILE A 134 -9.10 -10.49 27.13
C ILE A 134 -10.24 -9.56 26.74
N ARG A 135 -11.18 -10.05 25.93
CA ARG A 135 -12.49 -9.43 25.71
C ARG A 135 -13.58 -10.38 26.16
N LEU A 136 -14.56 -9.87 26.90
CA LEU A 136 -15.60 -10.62 27.57
C LEU A 136 -16.96 -10.26 26.99
N PHE A 137 -17.76 -11.28 26.63
CA PHE A 137 -19.11 -11.10 26.09
C PHE A 137 -20.11 -11.87 26.94
N ASP A 138 -21.13 -11.17 27.43
CA ASP A 138 -22.15 -11.75 28.31
C ASP A 138 -23.10 -12.73 27.58
N ASP A 139 -24.10 -13.22 28.30
CA ASP A 139 -25.16 -14.10 27.78
C ASP A 139 -26.11 -13.40 26.78
N LYS A 140 -25.99 -12.07 26.63
CA LYS A 140 -26.71 -11.27 25.63
C LYS A 140 -25.83 -10.96 24.42
N GLY A 141 -24.55 -11.30 24.46
CA GLY A 141 -23.57 -11.01 23.41
C GLY A 141 -23.02 -9.58 23.45
N GLU A 142 -23.29 -8.84 24.52
CA GLU A 142 -22.76 -7.50 24.74
C GLU A 142 -21.39 -7.57 25.42
N GLU A 143 -20.49 -6.66 25.04
CA GLU A 143 -19.16 -6.61 25.63
C GLU A 143 -19.25 -6.06 27.07
N VAL A 144 -18.75 -6.83 28.05
CA VAL A 144 -18.77 -6.43 29.46
C VAL A 144 -17.66 -5.40 29.69
N LEU A 145 -18.00 -4.14 29.42
CA LEU A 145 -17.16 -2.98 29.71
C LEU A 145 -17.19 -2.69 31.22
N THR A 146 -16.09 -2.17 31.76
CA THR A 146 -16.00 -1.80 33.18
C THR A 146 -17.11 -0.82 33.58
N PRO A 147 -17.60 -0.85 34.85
CA PRO A 147 -18.57 0.12 35.37
C PRO A 147 -18.12 1.60 35.26
N GLU A 148 -16.86 1.85 34.92
CA GLU A 148 -16.23 3.16 34.85
C GLU A 148 -15.97 3.62 33.38
N SER A 149 -16.49 2.92 32.37
CA SER A 149 -16.35 3.31 30.96
C SER A 149 -17.46 4.29 30.52
N PRO A 150 -17.16 5.56 30.19
CA PRO A 150 -18.17 6.55 29.77
C PRO A 150 -18.64 6.37 28.31
N LEU A 151 -18.50 5.18 27.73
CA LEU A 151 -18.84 4.92 26.33
C LEU A 151 -20.18 4.18 26.19
N SER A 152 -21.17 4.58 26.96
CA SER A 152 -22.59 4.35 26.60
C SER A 152 -23.51 5.41 27.22
N VAL A 153 -23.33 6.68 26.88
CA VAL A 153 -24.45 7.62 26.90
C VAL A 153 -24.82 7.91 25.46
N GLY A 154 -25.95 7.33 25.05
CA GLY A 154 -26.59 7.66 23.80
C GLY A 154 -26.76 9.16 23.65
N VAL A 155 -26.59 9.62 22.41
CA VAL A 155 -26.82 10.98 21.95
C VAL A 155 -28.15 11.51 22.51
N LYS A 156 -28.09 12.32 23.58
CA LYS A 156 -28.95 13.48 23.89
C LYS A 156 -28.60 14.07 25.25
N ASP A 157 -28.35 15.37 25.24
CA ASP A 157 -28.18 16.29 26.38
C ASP A 157 -26.85 16.07 27.14
N CYS A 158 -25.93 17.04 27.34
CA CYS A 158 -26.11 18.41 27.81
C CYS A 158 -24.88 19.28 27.43
N TYR A 159 -25.12 20.45 26.83
CA TYR A 159 -24.19 21.58 26.88
C TYR A 159 -24.36 22.32 28.21
N SER A 160 -23.64 21.91 29.25
CA SER A 160 -23.31 22.78 30.40
C SER A 160 -22.50 21.98 31.41
N ASN A 161 -21.17 22.01 31.28
CA ASN A 161 -20.16 21.91 32.36
C ASN A 161 -18.78 21.70 31.73
N LEU A 162 -18.28 22.74 31.07
CA LEU A 162 -16.87 22.86 30.71
C LEU A 162 -16.34 24.12 31.40
N ILE A 163 -15.75 23.93 32.58
CA ILE A 163 -14.48 24.52 33.04
C ILE A 163 -14.12 23.70 34.29
N ASN A 164 -13.32 22.65 34.09
CA ASN A 164 -12.44 22.07 35.11
C ASN A 164 -11.14 21.69 34.39
N PRO A 165 -10.10 22.55 34.42
CA PRO A 165 -8.83 22.31 33.71
C PRO A 165 -7.91 21.36 34.51
N SER A 166 -8.46 20.28 35.07
CA SER A 166 -7.74 19.39 35.99
C SER A 166 -8.18 17.93 35.88
N SER A 167 -8.52 17.45 34.68
CA SER A 167 -8.50 16.00 34.41
C SER A 167 -7.19 15.67 33.70
N ILE A 168 -6.11 15.74 34.48
CA ILE A 168 -4.82 15.15 34.12
C ILE A 168 -5.11 13.67 33.85
N ILE A 169 -4.68 13.19 32.69
CA ILE A 169 -4.76 11.78 32.23
C ILE A 169 -4.70 10.84 33.44
N ASP A 170 -5.75 10.04 33.61
CA ASP A 170 -5.85 9.08 34.70
C ASP A 170 -4.63 8.14 34.69
N SER A 171 -4.08 7.81 35.86
CA SER A 171 -2.84 7.02 36.00
C SER A 171 -2.93 5.69 35.25
N HIS A 172 -4.14 5.14 35.14
CA HIS A 172 -4.43 3.94 34.36
C HIS A 172 -4.30 4.18 32.84
N GLN A 173 -4.86 5.29 32.33
CA GLN A 173 -4.76 5.66 30.90
C GLN A 173 -3.32 5.94 30.48
N LEU A 174 -2.54 6.58 31.35
CA LEU A 174 -1.11 6.83 31.09
C LEU A 174 -0.32 5.52 31.03
N PHE A 175 -0.59 4.58 31.93
CA PHE A 175 0.03 3.25 31.90
C PHE A 175 -0.36 2.46 30.65
N GLN A 176 -1.64 2.50 30.26
CA GLN A 176 -2.12 1.84 29.05
C GLN A 176 -1.45 2.41 27.78
N LEU A 177 -1.34 3.73 27.68
CA LEU A 177 -0.65 4.39 26.57
C LEU A 177 0.84 4.05 26.54
N GLN A 178 1.50 4.03 27.71
CA GLN A 178 2.89 3.61 27.83
C GLN A 178 3.09 2.17 27.33
N GLN A 179 2.14 1.27 27.58
CA GLN A 179 2.19 -0.10 27.07
C GLN A 179 1.95 -0.18 25.57
N TYR A 180 1.01 0.59 25.00
CA TYR A 180 0.84 0.65 23.55
C TYR A 180 2.08 1.16 22.83
N VAL A 181 2.77 2.15 23.39
CA VAL A 181 4.03 2.64 22.82
C VAL A 181 5.12 1.58 22.90
N LYS A 182 5.27 0.89 24.04
CA LYS A 182 6.24 -0.21 24.19
C LYS A 182 5.96 -1.36 23.20
N GLU A 183 4.70 -1.70 23.03
CA GLU A 183 4.23 -2.72 22.08
C GLU A 183 4.52 -2.30 20.63
N ALA A 184 4.28 -1.03 20.27
CA ALA A 184 4.57 -0.51 18.95
C ALA A 184 6.07 -0.58 18.63
N VAL A 185 6.92 -0.17 19.58
CA VAL A 185 8.39 -0.23 19.45
C VAL A 185 8.89 -1.68 19.33
N TYR A 186 8.30 -2.60 20.09
CA TYR A 186 8.65 -4.01 19.98
C TYR A 186 8.28 -4.58 18.60
N ARG A 187 7.08 -4.29 18.10
CA ARG A 187 6.65 -4.70 16.75
C ARG A 187 7.58 -4.13 15.67
N GLU A 188 7.98 -2.88 15.81
CA GLU A 188 8.95 -2.23 14.92
C GLU A 188 10.30 -2.95 14.92
N ASN A 189 10.86 -3.27 16.09
CA ASN A 189 12.13 -4.01 16.19
C ASN A 189 12.05 -5.42 15.59
N VAL A 190 10.93 -6.12 15.78
CA VAL A 190 10.71 -7.44 15.18
C VAL A 190 10.59 -7.34 13.67
N LEU A 191 9.88 -6.34 13.15
CA LEU A 191 9.79 -6.09 11.72
C LEU A 191 11.16 -5.77 11.14
N TYR A 192 11.95 -4.94 11.81
CA TYR A 192 13.33 -4.64 11.42
C TYR A 192 14.20 -5.91 11.34
N HIS A 193 14.14 -6.79 12.35
CA HIS A 193 14.86 -8.06 12.30
C HIS A 193 14.38 -8.98 11.18
N LYS A 194 13.06 -9.06 10.95
CA LYS A 194 12.50 -9.85 9.85
C LYS A 194 12.96 -9.35 8.49
N VAL A 195 13.02 -8.03 8.29
CA VAL A 195 13.52 -7.43 7.05
C VAL A 195 14.99 -7.78 6.84
N ASN A 196 15.84 -7.62 7.85
CA ASN A 196 17.26 -7.98 7.74
C ASN A 196 17.45 -9.48 7.44
N THR A 197 16.66 -10.34 8.08
CA THR A 197 16.73 -11.80 7.82
C THR A 197 16.29 -12.12 6.38
N LEU A 198 15.27 -11.43 5.87
CA LEU A 198 14.83 -11.60 4.49
C LEU A 198 15.90 -11.11 3.51
N GLU A 199 16.59 -10.02 3.82
CA GLU A 199 17.72 -9.51 3.03
C GLU A 199 18.86 -10.54 2.95
N ASP A 200 19.25 -11.14 4.08
CA ASP A 200 20.28 -12.18 4.12
C ASP A 200 19.89 -13.43 3.31
N VAL A 201 18.64 -13.87 3.41
CA VAL A 201 18.12 -15.01 2.63
C VAL A 201 18.07 -14.69 1.14
N LEU A 202 17.68 -13.46 0.77
CA LEU A 202 17.61 -13.03 -0.61
C LEU A 202 19.01 -12.96 -1.24
N LEU A 203 19.99 -12.40 -0.52
CA LEU A 203 21.40 -12.40 -0.94
C LEU A 203 21.94 -13.82 -1.12
N SER A 204 21.62 -14.72 -0.19
CA SER A 204 22.03 -16.13 -0.28
C SER A 204 21.39 -16.84 -1.48
N ALA A 205 20.10 -16.55 -1.75
CA ALA A 205 19.40 -17.09 -2.90
C ALA A 205 19.97 -16.57 -4.22
N GLU A 206 20.30 -15.28 -4.30
CA GLU A 206 20.94 -14.65 -5.45
C GLU A 206 22.26 -15.37 -5.79
N GLN A 207 23.16 -15.50 -4.80
CA GLN A 207 24.44 -16.20 -4.97
C GLN A 207 24.27 -17.65 -5.42
N ALA A 208 23.27 -18.36 -4.87
CA ALA A 208 22.99 -19.74 -5.26
C ALA A 208 22.46 -19.85 -6.70
N THR A 209 21.62 -18.89 -7.14
CA THR A 209 21.13 -18.84 -8.52
C THR A 209 22.23 -18.49 -9.51
N GLU A 210 23.12 -17.56 -9.16
CA GLU A 210 24.28 -17.21 -9.98
C GLU A 210 25.20 -18.43 -10.17
N GLY A 211 25.54 -19.11 -9.07
CA GLY A 211 26.35 -20.33 -9.12
C GLY A 211 25.67 -21.44 -9.94
N SER A 212 24.35 -21.60 -9.82
CA SER A 212 23.61 -22.61 -10.60
C SER A 212 23.65 -22.31 -12.09
N TRP A 213 23.47 -21.05 -12.51
CA TRP A 213 23.47 -20.73 -13.93
C TRP A 213 24.88 -20.76 -14.53
N GLN A 214 25.91 -20.37 -13.77
CA GLN A 214 27.31 -20.58 -14.17
C GLN A 214 27.64 -22.06 -14.39
N ALA A 215 27.16 -22.94 -13.51
CA ALA A 215 27.33 -24.39 -13.65
C ALA A 215 26.65 -24.91 -14.93
N LEU A 216 25.43 -24.45 -15.23
CA LEU A 216 24.71 -24.83 -16.46
C LEU A 216 25.48 -24.42 -17.72
N ILE A 217 26.02 -23.20 -17.76
CA ILE A 217 26.85 -22.74 -18.89
C ILE A 217 28.10 -23.61 -19.03
N SER A 218 28.70 -24.04 -17.91
CA SER A 218 29.87 -24.92 -17.93
C SER A 218 29.53 -26.32 -18.47
N GLU A 219 28.35 -26.84 -18.14
CA GLU A 219 27.83 -28.11 -18.64
C GLU A 219 27.60 -28.04 -20.16
N ASP A 220 26.92 -27.00 -20.66
CA ASP A 220 26.69 -26.80 -22.10
C ASP A 220 28.01 -26.72 -22.88
N ARG A 221 29.03 -26.06 -22.33
CA ARG A 221 30.38 -26.00 -22.94
C ARG A 221 31.03 -27.37 -23.01
N LEU A 222 30.89 -28.19 -21.96
CA LEU A 222 31.44 -29.55 -21.92
C LEU A 222 30.70 -30.46 -22.88
N LEU A 223 29.36 -30.39 -22.94
CA LEU A 223 28.54 -31.14 -23.89
C LEU A 223 28.92 -30.81 -25.33
N SER A 224 29.02 -29.53 -25.67
CA SER A 224 29.46 -29.09 -27.01
C SER A 224 30.85 -29.64 -27.36
N ARG A 225 31.75 -29.72 -26.38
CA ARG A 225 33.10 -30.28 -26.57
C ARG A 225 33.07 -31.80 -26.78
N ILE A 226 32.22 -32.51 -26.05
CA ILE A 226 32.02 -33.95 -26.19
C ILE A 226 31.49 -34.26 -27.59
N GLU A 227 30.41 -33.59 -28.02
CA GLU A 227 29.83 -33.77 -29.36
C GLU A 227 30.87 -33.56 -30.47
N MET A 228 31.71 -32.53 -30.33
CA MET A 228 32.78 -32.27 -31.29
C MET A 228 33.84 -33.39 -31.33
N LEU A 229 34.23 -33.94 -30.17
CA LEU A 229 35.18 -35.05 -30.08
C LEU A 229 34.60 -36.36 -30.62
N GLU A 230 33.33 -36.63 -30.34
CA GLU A 230 32.59 -37.77 -30.89
C GLU A 230 32.49 -37.68 -32.41
N GLY A 231 32.22 -36.49 -32.95
CA GLY A 231 32.27 -36.23 -34.39
C GLY A 231 33.63 -36.51 -35.01
N GLN A 232 34.72 -36.02 -34.40
CA GLN A 232 36.09 -36.30 -34.86
C GLN A 232 36.41 -37.80 -34.85
N LEU A 233 36.03 -38.51 -33.78
CA LEU A 233 36.20 -39.96 -33.68
C LEU A 233 35.40 -40.70 -34.76
N ALA A 234 34.15 -40.30 -35.01
CA ALA A 234 33.32 -40.88 -36.05
C ALA A 234 33.95 -40.71 -37.45
N MET A 235 34.49 -39.53 -37.76
CA MET A 235 35.15 -39.24 -39.04
C MET A 235 36.42 -40.07 -39.25
N HIS A 236 37.29 -40.15 -38.23
CA HIS A 236 38.49 -40.98 -38.28
C HIS A 236 38.16 -42.48 -38.36
N SER A 237 37.08 -42.93 -37.71
CA SER A 237 36.67 -44.34 -37.75
C SER A 237 36.15 -44.80 -39.12
N LYS A 238 35.61 -43.88 -39.93
CA LYS A 238 34.98 -44.20 -41.22
C LYS A 238 35.91 -44.16 -42.42
N ASN A 239 37.19 -43.77 -42.28
CA ASN A 239 38.12 -43.56 -43.42
C ASN A 239 37.45 -42.79 -44.58
N LEU A 240 36.76 -41.69 -44.27
CA LEU A 240 36.11 -40.87 -45.29
C LEU A 240 37.17 -40.16 -46.13
N ASN A 241 37.12 -40.33 -47.46
CA ASN A 241 37.94 -39.56 -48.39
C ASN A 241 37.83 -38.07 -48.03
N ASN A 242 38.98 -37.38 -47.91
CA ASN A 242 39.09 -35.98 -47.48
C ASN A 242 38.06 -35.04 -48.12
N ASP A 243 37.58 -35.35 -49.33
CA ASP A 243 36.55 -34.56 -50.03
C ASP A 243 35.17 -34.57 -49.37
N LYS A 244 34.70 -35.71 -48.81
CA LYS A 244 33.41 -35.74 -48.10
C LYS A 244 33.47 -34.98 -46.78
N VAL A 245 34.62 -35.05 -46.11
CA VAL A 245 34.90 -34.28 -44.88
C VAL A 245 34.90 -32.78 -45.19
N ARG A 246 35.46 -32.39 -46.34
CA ARG A 246 35.48 -31.00 -46.80
C ARG A 246 34.09 -30.47 -47.13
N GLU A 247 33.26 -31.26 -47.80
CA GLU A 247 31.86 -30.91 -48.11
C GLU A 247 31.03 -30.75 -46.82
N GLU A 248 31.10 -31.71 -45.89
CA GLU A 248 30.41 -31.59 -44.59
C GLU A 248 30.93 -30.40 -43.76
N MET A 249 32.22 -30.06 -43.84
CA MET A 249 32.78 -28.88 -43.18
C MET A 249 32.30 -27.57 -43.82
N GLU A 250 32.16 -27.52 -45.14
CA GLU A 250 31.59 -26.36 -45.84
C GLU A 250 30.11 -26.16 -45.48
N ASP A 251 29.34 -27.24 -45.38
CA ASP A 251 27.94 -27.21 -44.94
C ASP A 251 27.82 -26.74 -43.48
N LEU A 252 28.64 -27.27 -42.57
CA LEU A 252 28.67 -26.82 -41.17
C LEU A 252 29.10 -25.36 -41.03
N LEU A 253 30.02 -24.87 -41.86
CA LEU A 253 30.40 -23.46 -41.90
C LEU A 253 29.27 -22.58 -42.42
N SER A 254 28.53 -23.04 -43.43
CA SER A 254 27.36 -22.37 -43.97
C SER A 254 26.25 -22.26 -42.92
N ASP A 255 25.93 -23.37 -42.24
CA ASP A 255 24.93 -23.40 -41.17
C ASP A 255 25.36 -22.55 -39.97
N LYS A 256 26.64 -22.62 -39.56
CA LYS A 256 27.18 -21.74 -38.50
C LYS A 256 27.00 -20.27 -38.86
N ASN A 257 27.35 -19.87 -40.08
CA ASN A 257 27.15 -18.48 -40.54
C ASN A 257 25.66 -18.11 -40.55
N ARG A 258 24.77 -19.03 -40.91
CA ARG A 258 23.33 -18.81 -40.90
C ARG A 258 22.79 -18.62 -39.49
N PHE A 259 23.20 -19.46 -38.54
CA PHE A 259 22.83 -19.32 -37.13
C PHE A 259 23.40 -18.04 -36.53
N GLU A 260 24.66 -17.70 -36.83
CA GLU A 260 25.30 -16.48 -36.36
C GLU A 260 24.57 -15.23 -36.89
N ASN A 261 24.25 -15.19 -38.18
CA ASN A 261 23.52 -14.07 -38.78
C ASN A 261 22.07 -13.98 -38.27
N CYS A 262 21.39 -15.11 -38.10
CA CYS A 262 20.05 -15.15 -37.51
C CYS A 262 20.08 -14.59 -36.09
N THR A 263 21.04 -15.05 -35.27
CA THR A 263 21.21 -14.61 -33.88
C THR A 263 21.52 -13.12 -33.80
N LYS A 264 22.47 -12.63 -34.62
CA LYS A 264 22.80 -11.20 -34.73
C LYS A 264 21.58 -10.37 -35.09
N GLU A 265 20.78 -10.84 -36.04
CA GLU A 265 19.58 -10.13 -36.47
C GLU A 265 18.48 -10.13 -35.39
N THR A 266 18.29 -11.23 -34.65
CA THR A 266 17.39 -11.23 -33.49
C THR A 266 17.87 -10.27 -32.40
N ILE A 267 19.17 -10.25 -32.07
CA ILE A 267 19.72 -9.32 -31.09
C ILE A 267 19.52 -7.88 -31.55
N ARG A 268 19.80 -7.58 -32.83
CA ARG A 268 19.59 -6.26 -33.42
C ARG A 268 18.14 -5.81 -33.27
N ARG A 269 17.17 -6.66 -33.62
CA ARG A 269 15.73 -6.36 -33.44
C ARG A 269 15.37 -6.11 -31.98
N THR A 270 15.84 -6.96 -31.05
CA THR A 270 15.54 -6.77 -29.63
C THR A 270 16.15 -5.48 -29.07
N GLU A 271 17.33 -5.07 -29.52
CA GLU A 271 17.95 -3.81 -29.08
C GLU A 271 17.23 -2.59 -29.69
N GLU A 272 16.75 -2.69 -30.95
CA GLU A 272 15.89 -1.68 -31.57
C GLU A 272 14.56 -1.51 -30.81
N GLU A 273 13.88 -2.61 -30.48
CA GLU A 273 12.66 -2.59 -29.66
C GLU A 273 12.92 -1.98 -28.27
N LYS A 274 14.04 -2.34 -27.63
CA LYS A 274 14.45 -1.76 -26.34
C LYS A 274 14.75 -0.26 -26.43
N CYS A 275 15.36 0.20 -27.53
CA CYS A 275 15.55 1.64 -27.78
C CYS A 275 14.21 2.37 -27.92
N GLU A 276 13.27 1.80 -28.69
CA GLU A 276 11.93 2.38 -28.86
C GLU A 276 11.16 2.45 -27.54
N LEU A 277 11.17 1.37 -26.75
CA LEU A 277 10.52 1.34 -25.44
C LEU A 277 11.15 2.34 -24.46
N ARG A 278 12.48 2.50 -24.47
CA ARG A 278 13.17 3.52 -23.65
C ARG A 278 12.76 4.94 -24.05
N GLN A 279 12.60 5.21 -25.34
CA GLN A 279 12.15 6.52 -25.81
C GLN A 279 10.71 6.80 -25.36
N ARG A 280 9.80 5.81 -25.55
CA ARG A 280 8.41 5.90 -25.08
C ARG A 280 8.33 6.11 -23.56
N LEU A 281 9.18 5.43 -22.79
CA LEU A 281 9.27 5.63 -21.35
C LEU A 281 9.63 7.09 -21.01
N SER A 282 10.67 7.65 -21.63
CA SER A 282 11.06 9.05 -21.41
C SER A 282 9.94 10.03 -21.78
N ASP A 283 9.14 9.72 -22.81
CA ASP A 283 8.02 10.57 -23.20
C ASP A 283 6.86 10.50 -22.20
N VAL A 284 6.57 9.31 -21.66
CA VAL A 284 5.59 9.13 -20.58
C VAL A 284 6.06 9.81 -19.30
N GLU A 285 7.33 9.68 -18.92
CA GLU A 285 7.91 10.37 -17.75
C GLU A 285 7.78 11.89 -17.87
N ARG A 286 8.06 12.44 -19.05
CA ARG A 286 7.90 13.88 -19.30
C ARG A 286 6.43 14.32 -19.22
N SER A 287 5.51 13.52 -19.73
CA SER A 287 4.06 13.77 -19.63
C SER A 287 3.59 13.71 -18.18
N LEU A 288 4.05 12.71 -17.42
CA LEU A 288 3.74 12.56 -16.01
C LEU A 288 4.20 13.80 -15.23
N LEU A 289 5.46 14.21 -15.39
CA LEU A 289 6.02 15.38 -14.72
C LEU A 289 5.21 16.65 -15.02
N LYS A 290 4.80 16.83 -16.28
CA LYS A 290 3.91 17.93 -16.66
C LYS A 290 2.57 17.87 -15.93
N THR A 291 1.93 16.70 -15.86
CA THR A 291 0.66 16.56 -15.13
C THR A 291 0.83 16.75 -13.62
N GLU A 292 1.95 16.32 -13.04
CA GLU A 292 2.26 16.54 -11.62
C GLU A 292 2.42 18.04 -11.33
N GLU A 293 3.15 18.79 -12.16
CA GLU A 293 3.25 20.24 -12.06
C GLU A 293 1.87 20.91 -12.18
N GLU A 294 1.04 20.50 -13.13
CA GLU A 294 -0.33 21.00 -13.28
C GLU A 294 -1.15 20.73 -12.02
N THR A 295 -1.11 19.51 -11.46
CA THR A 295 -1.83 19.21 -10.21
C THR A 295 -1.30 20.02 -9.02
N ALA A 296 0.00 20.27 -8.93
CA ALA A 296 0.60 21.09 -7.88
C ALA A 296 0.15 22.56 -8.00
N THR A 297 0.05 23.08 -9.22
CA THR A 297 -0.48 24.44 -9.44
C THR A 297 -1.96 24.55 -9.08
N LEU A 298 -2.77 23.54 -9.42
CA LEU A 298 -4.19 23.50 -9.08
C LEU A 298 -4.42 23.40 -7.58
N LYS A 299 -3.62 22.58 -6.88
CA LYS A 299 -3.65 22.49 -5.41
C LYS A 299 -3.34 23.83 -4.75
N ARG A 300 -2.32 24.56 -5.22
CA ARG A 300 -2.00 25.91 -4.71
C ARG A 300 -3.17 26.87 -4.93
N LYS A 301 -3.77 26.89 -6.12
CA LYS A 301 -4.96 27.73 -6.38
C LYS A 301 -6.13 27.37 -5.46
N ALA A 302 -6.34 26.08 -5.19
CA ALA A 302 -7.39 25.64 -4.27
C ALA A 302 -7.11 26.12 -2.83
N THR A 303 -5.87 25.99 -2.34
CA THR A 303 -5.51 26.48 -1.00
C THR A 303 -5.61 28.00 -0.88
N ASP A 304 -5.25 28.75 -1.93
CA ASP A 304 -5.38 30.21 -1.96
C ASP A 304 -6.86 30.62 -1.90
N MET A 305 -7.73 29.97 -2.69
CA MET A 305 -9.18 30.21 -2.66
C MET A 305 -9.81 29.81 -1.31
N GLU A 306 -9.36 28.73 -0.69
CA GLU A 306 -9.79 28.33 0.65
C GLU A 306 -9.40 29.39 1.70
N ALA A 307 -8.19 29.94 1.61
CA ALA A 307 -7.74 31.00 2.51
C ALA A 307 -8.55 32.30 2.32
N GLU A 308 -8.84 32.68 1.07
CA GLU A 308 -9.73 33.81 0.77
C GLU A 308 -11.13 33.60 1.34
N LEU A 309 -11.72 32.40 1.14
CA LEU A 309 -13.03 32.06 1.68
C LEU A 309 -13.04 32.13 3.20
N MET A 310 -11.99 31.60 3.86
CA MET A 310 -11.84 31.70 5.31
C MET A 310 -11.77 33.15 5.79
N SER A 311 -11.04 34.03 5.07
CA SER A 311 -11.01 35.46 5.35
C SER A 311 -12.42 36.07 5.29
N TYR A 312 -13.19 35.78 4.23
CA TYR A 312 -14.58 36.25 4.12
C TYR A 312 -15.49 35.70 5.23
N VAL A 313 -15.33 34.44 5.61
CA VAL A 313 -16.08 33.84 6.73
C VAL A 313 -15.76 34.55 8.04
N THR A 314 -14.48 34.84 8.33
CA THR A 314 -14.10 35.58 9.53
C THR A 314 -14.63 37.01 9.54
N MET A 315 -14.60 37.69 8.39
CA MET A 315 -15.14 39.03 8.24
C MET A 315 -16.66 39.05 8.46
N ASN A 316 -17.40 38.08 7.89
CA ASN A 316 -18.84 37.94 8.10
C ASN A 316 -19.20 37.62 9.57
N ALA A 317 -18.37 36.83 10.26
CA ALA A 317 -18.54 36.57 11.68
C ALA A 317 -18.39 37.86 12.50
N ALA A 318 -17.38 38.68 12.21
CA ALA A 318 -17.17 39.98 12.85
C ALA A 318 -18.35 40.94 12.61
N PHE A 319 -18.82 41.08 11.36
CA PHE A 319 -20.00 41.88 11.05
C PHE A 319 -21.27 41.39 11.77
N SER A 320 -21.44 40.07 11.90
CA SER A 320 -22.57 39.49 12.64
C SER A 320 -22.53 39.83 14.13
N GLU A 321 -21.32 39.91 14.71
CA GLU A 321 -21.13 40.31 16.11
C GLU A 321 -21.42 41.80 16.32
N GLU A 322 -20.99 42.66 15.40
CA GLU A 322 -21.33 44.10 15.40
C GLU A 322 -22.85 44.32 15.31
N LEU A 323 -23.53 43.59 14.43
CA LEU A 323 -25.00 43.64 14.31
C LEU A 323 -25.70 43.22 15.61
N LEU A 324 -25.19 42.19 16.28
CA LEU A 324 -25.67 41.76 17.60
C LEU A 324 -25.48 42.86 18.65
N GLN A 325 -24.33 43.53 18.65
CA GLN A 325 -24.06 44.63 19.54
C GLN A 325 -25.00 45.83 19.29
N ALA A 326 -25.18 46.23 18.03
CA ALA A 326 -26.12 47.26 17.63
C ALA A 326 -27.56 46.91 18.07
N ARG A 327 -27.97 45.65 17.89
CA ARG A 327 -29.28 45.15 18.32
C ARG A 327 -29.47 45.24 19.84
N ARG A 328 -28.44 44.93 20.63
CA ARG A 328 -28.46 45.10 22.10
C ARG A 328 -28.62 46.57 22.48
N ILE A 329 -27.89 47.48 21.85
CA ILE A 329 -28.00 48.92 22.09
C ILE A 329 -29.42 49.41 21.78
N LEU A 330 -30.00 49.02 20.64
CA LEU A 330 -31.37 49.37 20.27
C LEU A 330 -32.40 48.83 21.27
N SER A 331 -32.21 47.60 21.78
CA SER A 331 -33.07 47.03 22.83
C SER A 331 -32.99 47.84 24.12
N ASN A 332 -31.78 48.18 24.58
CA ASN A 332 -31.56 48.99 25.77
C ASN A 332 -32.17 50.39 25.64
N LEU A 333 -32.00 51.04 24.49
CA LEU A 333 -32.64 52.32 24.17
C LEU A 333 -34.17 52.20 24.14
N GLY A 334 -34.71 51.09 23.62
CA GLY A 334 -36.15 50.79 23.66
C GLY A 334 -36.69 50.69 25.08
N ILE A 335 -35.96 50.00 25.98
CA ILE A 335 -36.31 49.90 27.40
C ILE A 335 -36.24 51.28 28.08
N LEU A 336 -35.18 52.05 27.83
CA LEU A 336 -35.03 53.42 28.35
C LEU A 336 -36.13 54.35 27.86
N ARG A 337 -36.48 54.28 26.58
CA ARG A 337 -37.60 55.02 25.97
C ARG A 337 -38.94 54.66 26.61
N ASN A 338 -39.21 53.38 26.84
CA ASN A 338 -40.44 52.94 27.50
C ASN A 338 -40.49 53.40 28.97
N LYS A 339 -39.35 53.40 29.68
CA LYS A 339 -39.25 53.98 31.04
C LYS A 339 -39.49 55.49 31.03
N HIS A 340 -38.95 56.22 30.07
CA HIS A 340 -39.14 57.67 29.92
C HIS A 340 -40.58 58.04 29.50
N SER A 341 -41.22 57.20 28.67
CA SER A 341 -42.64 57.31 28.30
C SER A 341 -43.58 57.13 29.48
N ASN A 342 -43.18 56.36 30.50
CA ASN A 342 -43.99 56.14 31.71
C ASN A 342 -43.80 57.24 32.77
N LEU A 343 -42.90 58.21 32.55
CA LEU A 343 -42.55 59.27 33.49
C LEU A 343 -42.96 60.70 33.04
N LEU A 344 -43.56 60.87 31.85
CA LEU A 344 -44.02 62.17 31.34
C LEU A 344 -45.49 62.11 30.88
N PRO A 345 -46.42 62.87 31.50
CA PRO A 345 -47.71 63.13 30.89
C PRO A 345 -47.55 64.16 29.77
N ASN A 346 -47.81 63.72 28.54
CA ASN A 346 -48.31 64.46 27.39
C ASN A 346 -47.94 65.96 27.27
N SER A 347 -46.96 66.28 26.42
CA SER A 347 -46.94 67.57 25.69
C SER A 347 -46.04 67.49 24.45
N ARG A 348 -46.66 67.30 23.27
CA ARG A 348 -46.02 67.55 21.97
C ARG A 348 -45.76 69.04 21.82
N LYS A 349 -44.52 69.42 21.49
CA LYS A 349 -44.20 70.68 20.81
C LYS A 349 -43.29 70.37 19.62
N GLU A 350 -43.80 70.70 18.45
CA GLU A 350 -43.14 70.71 17.13
C GLU A 350 -42.23 71.93 17.00
N ILE A 351 -40.99 71.78 16.50
CA ILE A 351 -40.16 72.80 15.79
C ILE A 351 -39.00 72.06 15.03
N PRO A 352 -38.35 72.57 13.96
CA PRO A 352 -38.84 72.89 12.60
C PRO A 352 -38.13 72.07 11.47
N SER A 353 -38.86 71.87 10.37
CA SER A 353 -38.56 70.97 9.22
C SER A 353 -37.84 71.66 8.03
N ARG A 354 -36.62 72.17 8.20
CA ARG A 354 -35.90 72.83 7.07
C ARG A 354 -34.44 72.42 6.84
N GLU A 355 -33.82 71.70 7.77
CA GLU A 355 -32.47 71.13 7.60
C GLU A 355 -32.51 69.66 7.14
N SER A 356 -33.56 68.91 7.49
CA SER A 356 -33.70 67.51 7.07
C SER A 356 -33.77 67.31 5.55
N SER A 357 -34.34 68.25 4.80
CA SER A 357 -34.56 68.09 3.35
C SER A 357 -33.32 68.37 2.49
N LYS A 358 -32.25 68.95 3.04
CA LYS A 358 -30.97 69.12 2.32
C LYS A 358 -30.00 67.97 2.58
N GLU A 359 -29.93 67.48 3.82
CA GLU A 359 -29.19 66.27 4.17
C GLU A 359 -29.78 65.02 3.48
N GLU A 360 -31.11 64.86 3.50
CA GLU A 360 -31.79 63.70 2.92
C GLU A 360 -31.62 63.62 1.39
N ARG A 361 -31.54 64.78 0.72
CA ARG A 361 -31.28 64.86 -0.73
C ARG A 361 -29.81 64.61 -1.09
N ALA A 362 -28.87 64.95 -0.19
CA ALA A 362 -27.46 64.63 -0.36
C ALA A 362 -27.18 63.14 -0.13
N GLU A 363 -27.86 62.53 0.84
CA GLU A 363 -27.76 61.10 1.13
C GLU A 363 -28.41 60.25 0.03
N GLU A 364 -29.58 60.66 -0.49
CA GLU A 364 -30.22 59.99 -1.63
C GLU A 364 -29.34 60.01 -2.88
N TYR A 365 -28.60 61.10 -3.13
CA TYR A 365 -27.63 61.17 -4.23
C TYR A 365 -26.44 60.20 -4.02
N ARG A 366 -25.86 60.15 -2.82
CA ARG A 366 -24.76 59.23 -2.49
C ARG A 366 -25.16 57.76 -2.59
N VAL A 367 -26.34 57.41 -2.08
CA VAL A 367 -26.90 56.06 -2.18
C VAL A 367 -27.18 55.69 -3.64
N SER A 368 -27.68 56.62 -4.45
CA SER A 368 -27.89 56.38 -5.89
C SER A 368 -26.60 56.12 -6.66
N GLU A 369 -25.50 56.78 -6.26
CA GLU A 369 -24.21 56.65 -6.93
C GLU A 369 -23.50 55.35 -6.55
N ILE A 370 -23.57 54.94 -5.28
CA ILE A 370 -23.08 53.64 -4.81
C ILE A 370 -23.85 52.50 -5.51
N ASN A 371 -25.19 52.57 -5.52
CA ASN A 371 -26.02 51.58 -6.21
C ASN A 371 -25.70 51.48 -7.71
N ARG A 372 -25.37 52.60 -8.37
CA ARG A 372 -24.93 52.62 -9.77
C ARG A 372 -23.56 51.99 -9.96
N THR A 373 -22.63 52.16 -9.02
CA THR A 373 -21.31 51.50 -9.10
C THR A 373 -21.39 50.00 -8.86
N ASP A 374 -22.23 49.57 -7.92
CA ASP A 374 -22.40 48.14 -7.61
C ASP A 374 -23.15 47.41 -8.74
N LEU A 375 -24.12 48.07 -9.38
CA LEU A 375 -24.80 47.53 -10.55
C LEU A 375 -23.82 47.29 -11.72
N LYS A 376 -22.89 48.22 -11.96
CA LYS A 376 -21.85 48.07 -13.00
C LYS A 376 -20.89 46.90 -12.70
N LYS A 377 -20.47 46.74 -11.45
CA LYS A 377 -19.64 45.60 -11.04
C LYS A 377 -20.38 44.28 -11.21
N TYR A 378 -21.67 44.25 -10.89
CA TYR A 378 -22.50 43.08 -11.08
C TYR A 378 -22.65 42.70 -12.57
N GLU A 379 -22.86 43.69 -13.45
CA GLU A 379 -22.91 43.48 -14.90
C GLU A 379 -21.56 43.00 -15.47
N GLU A 380 -20.44 43.50 -14.94
CA GLU A 380 -19.09 43.05 -15.33
C GLU A 380 -18.82 41.60 -14.93
N ILE A 381 -19.15 41.22 -13.69
CA ILE A 381 -19.04 39.84 -13.21
C ILE A 381 -19.97 38.91 -14.00
N GLN A 382 -21.15 39.36 -14.40
CA GLN A 382 -22.04 38.56 -15.26
C GLN A 382 -21.43 38.32 -16.64
N ARG A 383 -20.81 39.33 -17.24
CA ARG A 383 -20.10 39.21 -18.53
C ARG A 383 -18.95 38.20 -18.46
N GLU A 384 -18.12 38.29 -17.42
CA GLU A 384 -17.01 37.34 -17.21
C GLU A 384 -17.52 35.91 -17.00
N ASN A 385 -18.63 35.74 -16.28
CA ASN A 385 -19.26 34.43 -16.11
C ASN A 385 -19.81 33.86 -17.43
N GLU A 386 -20.34 34.70 -18.32
CA GLU A 386 -20.79 34.26 -19.65
C GLU A 386 -19.61 33.86 -20.55
N GLU A 387 -18.51 34.61 -20.51
CA GLU A 387 -17.27 34.25 -21.22
C GLU A 387 -16.65 32.94 -20.71
N LEU A 388 -16.60 32.75 -19.39
CA LEU A 388 -16.13 31.50 -18.78
C LEU A 388 -17.03 30.32 -19.15
N LYS A 389 -18.35 30.50 -19.16
CA LYS A 389 -19.30 29.48 -19.63
C LYS A 389 -19.08 29.13 -21.11
N ALA A 390 -18.83 30.12 -21.96
CA ALA A 390 -18.52 29.88 -23.37
C ALA A 390 -17.21 29.09 -23.53
N SER A 391 -16.17 29.42 -22.76
CA SER A 391 -14.88 28.72 -22.76
C SER A 391 -15.01 27.27 -22.30
N ILE A 392 -15.78 27.01 -21.24
CA ILE A 392 -16.09 25.64 -20.77
C ILE A 392 -16.82 24.84 -21.86
N ASN A 393 -17.77 25.45 -22.57
CA ASN A 393 -18.48 24.77 -23.65
C ASN A 393 -17.57 24.45 -24.84
N ALA A 394 -16.63 25.33 -25.17
CA ALA A 394 -15.62 25.08 -26.21
C ALA A 394 -14.70 23.91 -25.84
N LEU A 395 -14.21 23.86 -24.59
CA LEU A 395 -13.40 22.75 -24.09
C LEU A 395 -14.19 21.42 -24.09
N LYS A 396 -15.47 21.44 -23.73
CA LYS A 396 -16.35 20.26 -23.82
C LYS A 396 -16.50 19.77 -25.26
N ALA A 397 -16.60 20.67 -26.24
CA ALA A 397 -16.65 20.31 -27.66
C ALA A 397 -15.34 19.63 -28.10
N GLN A 398 -14.19 20.20 -27.76
CA GLN A 398 -12.87 19.60 -28.04
C GLN A 398 -12.72 18.21 -27.42
N LEU A 399 -13.20 18.02 -26.18
CA LEU A 399 -13.15 16.73 -25.50
C LEU A 399 -14.09 15.70 -26.15
N CYS A 400 -15.20 16.14 -26.73
CA CYS A 400 -16.08 15.29 -27.53
C CYS A 400 -15.41 14.86 -28.85
N ASP A 401 -14.65 15.75 -29.49
CA ASP A 401 -13.91 15.44 -30.71
C ASP A 401 -12.74 14.49 -30.44
N ILE A 402 -12.04 14.65 -29.31
CA ILE A 402 -11.00 13.71 -28.85
C ILE A 402 -11.62 12.34 -28.57
N LYS A 403 -12.80 12.29 -27.92
CA LYS A 403 -13.51 11.03 -27.69
C LYS A 403 -13.92 10.35 -29.00
N LYS A 404 -14.47 11.10 -29.96
CA LYS A 404 -14.76 10.57 -31.30
C LYS A 404 -13.51 10.04 -32.00
N TRP A 405 -12.39 10.76 -31.91
CA TRP A 405 -11.12 10.31 -32.47
C TRP A 405 -10.65 9.00 -31.84
N ASN A 406 -10.78 8.88 -30.52
CA ASN A 406 -10.45 7.66 -29.77
C ASN A 406 -11.35 6.48 -30.17
N ASP A 407 -12.66 6.71 -30.32
CA ASP A 407 -13.62 5.69 -30.74
C ASP A 407 -13.41 5.25 -32.21
N LEU A 408 -12.97 6.16 -33.08
CA LEU A 408 -12.61 5.87 -34.48
C LEU A 408 -11.30 5.09 -34.62
N HIS A 409 -10.35 5.23 -33.67
CA HIS A 409 -9.03 4.60 -33.71
C HIS A 409 -8.90 3.35 -32.80
N HIS A 410 -9.92 3.03 -32.00
CA HIS A 410 -9.98 1.79 -31.19
C HIS A 410 -10.95 0.73 -31.74
N GLY A 411 -11.62 0.97 -32.88
CA GLY A 411 -12.39 -0.05 -33.59
C GLY A 411 -11.57 -1.07 -34.41
N GLY A 412 -10.23 -0.99 -34.41
CA GLY A 412 -9.37 -1.74 -35.32
C GLY A 412 -8.40 -2.76 -34.71
N PHE A 413 -8.41 -2.99 -33.40
CA PHE A 413 -7.48 -3.93 -32.75
C PHE A 413 -8.21 -4.98 -31.91
N HIS A 414 -9.02 -5.82 -32.57
CA HIS A 414 -9.27 -7.17 -32.08
C HIS A 414 -9.37 -8.14 -33.25
N GLN A 415 -8.20 -8.62 -33.69
CA GLN A 415 -8.06 -9.97 -34.23
C GLN A 415 -6.61 -10.44 -34.05
N CYS A 416 -6.34 -11.12 -32.93
CA CYS A 416 -5.36 -12.18 -32.89
C CYS A 416 -5.83 -13.23 -31.86
N PRO A 417 -6.09 -14.49 -32.28
CA PRO A 417 -6.70 -15.51 -31.44
C PRO A 417 -5.61 -16.36 -30.75
N ALA A 418 -5.57 -16.38 -29.43
CA ALA A 418 -4.94 -17.47 -28.68
C ALA A 418 -5.29 -17.41 -27.19
N MET A 419 -6.39 -18.07 -26.82
CA MET A 419 -6.51 -18.99 -25.66
C MET A 419 -7.99 -19.13 -25.28
N GLU A 420 -8.71 -19.94 -26.06
CA GLU A 420 -9.86 -20.69 -25.55
C GLU A 420 -9.35 -22.07 -25.17
N PHE A 421 -9.27 -22.34 -23.87
CA PHE A 421 -9.59 -23.66 -23.33
C PHE A 421 -10.04 -23.54 -21.88
N MET A 422 -11.24 -24.05 -21.66
CA MET A 422 -11.83 -24.57 -20.42
C MET A 422 -12.94 -23.76 -19.71
N SER A 423 -14.10 -24.41 -19.80
CA SER A 423 -15.29 -24.47 -18.96
C SER A 423 -16.27 -23.29 -18.96
N ASP A 424 -17.27 -23.44 -19.83
CA ASP A 424 -18.65 -23.05 -19.64
C ASP A 424 -19.16 -23.51 -18.27
N GLU A 425 -19.17 -22.63 -17.26
CA GLU A 425 -20.06 -22.85 -16.12
C GLU A 425 -20.45 -21.60 -15.31
N THR A 426 -20.50 -20.39 -15.88
CA THR A 426 -21.08 -19.24 -15.14
C THR A 426 -21.73 -18.18 -16.04
N LYS A 427 -22.66 -18.56 -16.92
CA LYS A 427 -23.62 -17.62 -17.53
C LYS A 427 -25.06 -17.93 -17.14
N LYS A 428 -25.41 -17.57 -15.90
CA LYS A 428 -26.78 -17.27 -15.47
C LYS A 428 -26.74 -16.20 -14.39
N MET A 429 -26.99 -14.95 -14.76
CA MET A 429 -27.95 -14.09 -14.07
C MET A 429 -28.09 -12.75 -14.79
N VAL A 430 -29.34 -12.48 -15.18
CA VAL A 430 -30.01 -11.16 -15.22
C VAL A 430 -29.48 -10.18 -16.27
N CYS A 431 -30.12 -10.11 -17.44
CA CYS A 431 -31.31 -9.28 -17.74
C CYS A 431 -30.99 -7.78 -17.65
N SER A 432 -30.70 -7.13 -18.78
CA SER A 432 -31.68 -6.53 -19.71
C SER A 432 -32.24 -5.20 -19.20
N ASN A 433 -31.93 -4.14 -19.94
CA ASN A 433 -32.87 -3.17 -20.55
C ASN A 433 -32.05 -1.92 -20.91
N THR A 434 -31.56 -1.79 -22.15
CA THR A 434 -32.26 -1.22 -23.31
C THR A 434 -32.92 0.12 -23.02
N GLU A 435 -32.22 1.20 -23.38
CA GLU A 435 -32.86 2.42 -23.86
C GLU A 435 -32.40 2.74 -25.29
N SER A 436 -33.37 3.24 -26.03
CA SER A 436 -33.56 3.23 -27.47
C SER A 436 -32.88 4.38 -28.21
N LYS A 437 -32.28 4.06 -29.36
CA LYS A 437 -32.13 5.01 -30.50
C LYS A 437 -33.47 5.16 -31.23
N PRO A 438 -33.69 6.27 -31.94
CA PRO A 438 -34.42 6.26 -33.19
C PRO A 438 -33.49 6.35 -34.41
N ASN A 439 -33.87 5.59 -35.43
CA ASN A 439 -33.31 5.51 -36.78
C ASN A 439 -33.49 6.82 -37.56
N ASN A 440 -32.62 7.09 -38.55
CA ASN A 440 -32.98 6.87 -39.97
C ASN A 440 -31.93 7.34 -40.99
N LEU A 441 -31.85 6.54 -42.07
CA LEU A 441 -31.59 6.88 -43.49
C LEU A 441 -30.21 7.44 -43.85
N SER A 442 -29.56 7.16 -44.98
CA SER A 442 -29.62 6.20 -46.10
C SER A 442 -28.59 6.73 -47.11
N GLY A 443 -27.85 5.89 -47.84
CA GLY A 443 -27.15 6.34 -49.05
C GLY A 443 -25.79 5.71 -49.28
N SER A 444 -25.68 4.95 -50.37
CA SER A 444 -24.49 4.26 -50.84
C SER A 444 -23.85 5.04 -51.99
N GLN A 445 -22.52 5.15 -52.07
CA GLN A 445 -21.65 4.86 -53.24
C GLN A 445 -20.27 5.54 -53.19
N ASN A 446 -19.24 4.69 -53.34
CA ASN A 446 -17.94 4.80 -54.02
C ASN A 446 -17.11 6.11 -54.12
N CYS A 447 -15.85 5.94 -53.68
CA CYS A 447 -14.55 6.32 -54.26
C CYS A 447 -14.28 7.76 -54.76
N GLY A 448 -13.29 8.40 -54.14
CA GLY A 448 -12.51 9.50 -54.73
C GLY A 448 -11.47 10.09 -53.75
N GLN A 449 -10.19 9.81 -53.97
CA GLN A 449 -9.09 10.74 -53.62
C GLN A 449 -8.97 11.79 -54.74
N PRO A 450 -8.17 12.88 -54.59
CA PRO A 450 -7.64 13.58 -53.41
C PRO A 450 -7.96 15.11 -53.47
N MET A 451 -7.56 15.92 -52.48
CA MET A 451 -7.11 17.30 -52.74
C MET A 451 -6.42 17.94 -51.53
N ASN A 452 -5.42 18.74 -51.91
CA ASN A 452 -4.40 19.44 -51.16
C ASN A 452 -4.90 20.88 -50.92
N VAL A 453 -4.83 21.41 -49.69
CA VAL A 453 -5.02 22.85 -49.46
C VAL A 453 -3.92 23.38 -48.54
N LYS A 454 -3.05 24.19 -49.14
CA LYS A 454 -2.12 25.12 -48.50
C LYS A 454 -2.84 26.42 -48.12
N CYS A 455 -2.53 26.96 -46.94
CA CYS A 455 -2.48 28.41 -46.62
C CYS A 455 -1.31 28.55 -45.60
N VAL A 456 -0.10 29.01 -45.94
CA VAL A 456 0.42 30.35 -46.31
C VAL A 456 0.39 31.38 -45.16
N SER A 457 1.54 31.43 -44.46
CA SER A 457 2.34 32.55 -43.90
C SER A 457 1.71 33.87 -43.40
N ASN A 458 2.26 34.37 -42.27
CA ASN A 458 2.89 35.70 -42.26
C ASN A 458 3.95 35.89 -41.13
N ILE A 459 4.89 36.77 -41.46
CA ILE A 459 6.24 37.08 -40.95
C ILE A 459 6.21 38.12 -39.81
N VAL A 460 7.22 38.14 -38.90
CA VAL A 460 8.08 39.33 -38.63
C VAL A 460 9.45 38.90 -38.05
N HIS A 461 10.50 39.32 -38.76
CA HIS A 461 11.91 39.37 -38.38
C HIS A 461 12.19 40.70 -37.64
N VAL A 462 13.01 40.68 -36.58
CA VAL A 462 13.83 41.84 -36.17
C VAL A 462 15.19 41.34 -35.66
N GLU A 463 16.26 41.90 -36.22
CA GLU A 463 17.68 41.84 -35.84
C GLU A 463 18.11 43.30 -35.45
N PRO A 464 19.34 43.67 -35.00
CA PRO A 464 20.61 42.92 -34.91
C PRO A 464 21.56 43.30 -33.72
N LEU A 465 22.82 42.79 -33.82
CA LEU A 465 24.14 43.37 -33.44
C LEU A 465 24.90 42.85 -32.19
N GLY A 466 26.14 42.39 -32.42
CA GLY A 466 27.29 42.70 -31.56
C GLY A 466 28.30 41.56 -31.28
N ALA A 467 29.42 41.55 -32.00
CA ALA A 467 30.54 40.61 -31.88
C ALA A 467 31.63 41.04 -30.87
N ALA A 468 32.41 40.09 -30.32
CA ALA A 468 33.85 40.25 -30.01
C ALA A 468 34.55 38.90 -29.71
N ARG A 469 35.88 38.89 -29.91
CA ARG A 469 36.82 37.78 -30.17
C ARG A 469 37.70 37.37 -28.96
N SER A 470 38.19 36.12 -29.00
CA SER A 470 39.59 35.64 -28.78
C SER A 470 40.35 35.87 -27.46
N THR A 471 40.86 34.79 -26.84
CA THR A 471 42.31 34.58 -26.59
C THR A 471 42.62 33.13 -26.13
N HIS A 472 43.29 32.36 -27.01
CA HIS A 472 44.51 31.57 -26.79
C HIS A 472 44.93 31.15 -25.37
N THR A 473 45.11 29.83 -25.16
CA THR A 473 46.43 29.28 -24.78
C THR A 473 46.52 27.82 -25.21
N GLU A 474 47.49 27.54 -26.08
CA GLU A 474 47.96 26.22 -26.49
C GLU A 474 48.84 25.61 -25.39
N LEU A 475 48.87 24.27 -25.32
CA LEU A 475 50.10 23.48 -25.16
C LEU A 475 49.86 22.06 -25.73
N HIS A 476 50.10 21.91 -27.04
CA HIS A 476 51.09 21.00 -27.65
C HIS A 476 51.74 19.96 -26.68
N ILE A 477 51.86 18.64 -26.93
CA ILE A 477 52.23 17.88 -28.14
C ILE A 477 51.77 16.40 -28.05
N SER A 478 51.39 15.94 -29.23
CA SER A 478 51.10 14.63 -29.83
C SER A 478 52.06 13.44 -29.59
N PRO A 479 51.68 12.23 -30.07
CA PRO A 479 52.14 10.90 -29.67
C PRO A 479 53.17 10.30 -30.64
N ASP A 480 53.71 9.11 -30.35
CA ASP A 480 54.06 8.14 -31.40
C ASP A 480 54.38 6.72 -30.88
N ASN A 481 53.70 5.75 -31.50
CA ASN A 481 54.23 4.54 -32.15
C ASN A 481 55.42 3.77 -31.54
N SER A 482 55.26 2.46 -31.33
CA SER A 482 55.68 1.43 -32.33
C SER A 482 55.82 0.01 -31.76
N ASN A 483 55.37 -0.93 -32.60
CA ASN A 483 55.62 -2.38 -32.73
C ASN A 483 56.90 -2.98 -32.11
N PHE A 484 56.82 -4.26 -31.68
CA PHE A 484 57.68 -5.41 -32.05
C PHE A 484 57.35 -6.62 -31.14
N THR A 485 56.64 -7.65 -31.62
CA THR A 485 57.10 -9.01 -32.04
C THR A 485 57.97 -9.83 -31.06
N SER A 486 57.47 -11.04 -30.76
CA SER A 486 58.16 -12.35 -30.63
C SER A 486 59.34 -12.50 -29.67
N ASN A 487 59.27 -13.41 -28.69
CA ASN A 487 59.55 -14.85 -28.84
C ASN A 487 59.53 -15.59 -27.48
N THR A 488 59.28 -16.88 -27.62
CA THR A 488 59.37 -18.00 -26.67
C THR A 488 60.58 -17.99 -25.73
N ASP A 489 60.38 -18.45 -24.49
CA ASP A 489 61.34 -19.39 -23.90
C ASP A 489 60.74 -20.31 -22.83
N VAL A 490 61.23 -21.54 -22.87
CA VAL A 490 60.89 -22.70 -22.03
C VAL A 490 61.76 -22.70 -20.78
N ARG A 491 61.21 -23.01 -19.60
CA ARG A 491 61.91 -23.81 -18.57
C ARG A 491 60.99 -24.38 -17.49
N SER A 492 61.42 -25.55 -17.07
CA SER A 492 60.76 -26.64 -16.36
C SER A 492 60.93 -26.60 -14.83
N SER A 493 60.17 -27.50 -14.16
CA SER A 493 60.37 -28.12 -12.82
C SER A 493 60.10 -27.21 -11.60
N SER A 494 59.43 -27.63 -10.51
CA SER A 494 59.19 -28.96 -9.94
C SER A 494 58.11 -28.91 -8.82
N SER A 495 57.28 -29.97 -8.76
CA SER A 495 56.69 -30.68 -7.59
C SER A 495 56.47 -29.95 -6.25
N LEU A 496 55.26 -30.10 -5.68
CA LEU A 496 55.04 -30.72 -4.36
C LEU A 496 53.55 -31.06 -4.19
N ASP A 497 53.31 -32.34 -3.91
CA ASP A 497 52.03 -32.98 -3.59
C ASP A 497 51.45 -32.48 -2.25
N TYR A 498 50.11 -32.36 -2.16
CA TYR A 498 49.38 -32.49 -0.90
C TYR A 498 48.01 -33.15 -1.12
N ASP A 499 47.73 -34.12 -0.25
CA ASP A 499 46.70 -35.15 -0.29
C ASP A 499 45.24 -34.66 -0.32
N PHE A 500 44.48 -35.26 -1.25
CA PHE A 500 43.01 -35.28 -1.27
C PHE A 500 42.51 -36.56 -0.59
N SER A 501 42.20 -36.52 0.70
CA SER A 501 41.41 -37.59 1.36
C SER A 501 40.85 -37.18 2.72
N THR A 502 40.03 -36.12 2.80
CA THR A 502 39.13 -35.95 3.98
C THR A 502 37.94 -35.01 3.73
N LEU A 503 37.22 -35.11 2.60
CA LEU A 503 35.97 -34.34 2.45
C LEU A 503 34.91 -35.08 1.62
N VAL A 504 34.48 -36.24 2.13
CA VAL A 504 33.24 -36.90 1.72
C VAL A 504 32.51 -37.27 3.00
N LEU A 505 31.21 -36.94 3.06
CA LEU A 505 30.24 -37.11 4.16
C LEU A 505 29.92 -35.81 4.93
N CYS A 506 29.23 -34.85 4.30
CA CYS A 506 28.17 -34.03 4.94
C CYS A 506 27.47 -33.06 3.96
N THR A 507 26.94 -33.52 2.82
CA THR A 507 26.06 -32.66 1.96
C THR A 507 24.94 -33.42 1.23
N MET A 508 24.58 -34.64 1.68
CA MET A 508 23.61 -35.50 0.99
C MET A 508 22.32 -35.72 1.80
N PRO A 509 21.47 -34.70 1.99
CA PRO A 509 20.04 -34.98 1.78
C PRO A 509 19.24 -33.91 1.04
N PHE A 510 19.80 -32.74 0.67
CA PHE A 510 19.00 -31.67 0.06
C PHE A 510 18.83 -31.76 -1.47
N PHE A 511 19.75 -32.40 -2.19
CA PHE A 511 19.68 -32.51 -3.65
C PHE A 511 18.66 -33.55 -4.17
N ALA A 512 18.23 -34.49 -3.35
CA ALA A 512 17.31 -35.55 -3.78
C ALA A 512 15.84 -35.09 -3.87
N VAL A 513 15.45 -34.06 -3.10
CA VAL A 513 14.04 -33.63 -3.01
C VAL A 513 13.64 -32.70 -4.16
N THR A 514 14.57 -31.89 -4.67
CA THR A 514 14.33 -30.97 -5.79
C THR A 514 14.33 -31.68 -7.15
N TYR A 515 15.16 -32.72 -7.32
CA TYR A 515 15.22 -33.49 -8.57
C TYR A 515 13.99 -34.39 -8.79
N PHE A 516 13.35 -34.84 -7.71
CA PHE A 516 12.17 -35.72 -7.81
C PHE A 516 10.90 -34.95 -8.21
N PHE A 517 10.77 -33.68 -7.78
CA PHE A 517 9.59 -32.86 -8.10
C PHE A 517 9.61 -32.31 -9.53
N THR A 518 10.77 -31.96 -10.08
CA THR A 518 10.88 -31.43 -11.45
C THR A 518 10.71 -32.52 -12.51
N SER A 519 11.16 -33.76 -12.23
CA SER A 519 11.06 -34.88 -13.17
C SER A 519 9.62 -35.44 -13.31
N GLN A 520 8.80 -35.39 -12.25
CA GLN A 520 7.41 -35.83 -12.31
C GLN A 520 6.50 -34.87 -13.11
N VAL A 521 6.74 -33.56 -13.00
CA VAL A 521 5.96 -32.55 -13.73
C VAL A 521 6.29 -32.58 -15.23
N PHE A 522 7.54 -32.87 -15.61
CA PHE A 522 7.96 -32.88 -17.02
C PHE A 522 7.50 -34.15 -17.77
N LYS A 523 7.36 -35.30 -17.10
CA LYS A 523 6.89 -36.55 -17.73
C LYS A 523 5.39 -36.59 -18.00
N SER A 524 4.57 -35.87 -17.22
CA SER A 524 3.13 -35.75 -17.48
C SER A 524 2.78 -34.83 -18.65
N PHE A 525 3.70 -33.97 -19.10
CA PHE A 525 3.43 -33.02 -20.18
C PHE A 525 3.73 -33.57 -21.59
N ILE A 526 4.51 -34.66 -21.71
CA ILE A 526 4.95 -35.21 -23.02
C ILE A 526 4.08 -36.38 -23.52
N THR A 527 3.15 -36.92 -22.73
CA THR A 527 2.40 -38.14 -23.10
C THR A 527 1.00 -37.92 -23.69
N THR A 528 0.51 -36.69 -23.86
CA THR A 528 -0.82 -36.44 -24.44
C THR A 528 -0.74 -35.47 -25.62
N GLY A 529 -0.51 -35.98 -26.83
CA GLY A 529 -0.53 -35.12 -28.03
C GLY A 529 -0.07 -35.76 -29.33
N ARG A 530 -0.72 -36.84 -29.80
CA ARG A 530 -0.72 -37.22 -31.22
C ARG A 530 -2.13 -37.59 -31.65
N PRO A 531 -2.79 -36.84 -32.56
CA PRO A 531 -4.00 -37.31 -33.20
C PRO A 531 -3.63 -38.33 -34.29
N LYS A 532 -4.31 -39.48 -34.30
CA LYS A 532 -4.29 -40.41 -35.43
C LYS A 532 -5.19 -39.85 -36.52
N SER A 533 -4.66 -39.83 -37.73
CA SER A 533 -5.40 -39.66 -38.98
C SER A 533 -6.26 -40.90 -39.26
N GLU A 534 -7.57 -40.72 -39.37
CA GLU A 534 -8.48 -41.44 -40.27
C GLU A 534 -9.74 -40.61 -40.48
#